data_AF-A0A3A0CV59-F1
#
_entry.id   AF-A0A3A0CV59-F1
#
_cell.length_a   1.000
_cell.length_b   1.000
_cell.length_c   1.000
_cell.angle_alpha   90.00
_cell.angle_beta   90.00
_cell.angle_gamma   90.00
#
_symmetry.space_group_name_H-M   'P 1'
#
loop_
_entity.id
_entity.type
_entity.pdbx_description
1 polymer ?
#
loop_
_entity_poly.entity_id
_entity_poly.type
_entity_poly.pdbx_seq_one_letter_code
_entity_poly.pdbx_strand_id
1 'polypeptide(L)'
;MTTPSFSVLIFFATVSTLWAQPQSAPPAGGAQEQPESAGTNDREARRERRRERWERIRNATPAERAEMRIDRMVDRATRTYDLDEMQRVMVKQEMLRIQAERRAAMGADAEEYDRLRERVFDFWSQRREPGPENDQNRDGRRRRRELRDNPEFRQLRDQMREFEEKYPMDWDAAAERIESLLPPEQVERGRHRRQEFENRRRDRGRREDRGGRRATLQAENAPAQTAPEAAQAVPAKPPTPQSDARPNSKAEHPWEVYTRQFIARHELTEAQTTAAYAILQDIRARAAQMETALADRLQEAARIRDSVSRQNRITELRAPIEDLFSVLKARLDGLLTTAQRQRAGL
;
A
#
# COMPACT_ATOMS: atom_id res chain seq x y z
N MET A 1 -13.07 21.97 -26.91
CA MET A 1 -13.63 22.04 -25.55
C MET A 1 -12.87 21.04 -24.68
N THR A 2 -11.72 21.45 -24.16
CA THR A 2 -10.91 20.66 -23.23
C THR A 2 -11.50 20.82 -21.83
N THR A 3 -12.01 19.72 -21.27
CA THR A 3 -12.44 19.70 -19.87
C THR A 3 -11.26 20.06 -18.97
N PRO A 4 -11.40 21.01 -18.03
CA PRO A 4 -10.30 21.30 -17.11
C PRO A 4 -10.10 20.09 -16.20
N SER A 5 -8.95 19.43 -16.31
CA SER A 5 -8.47 18.40 -15.39
C SER A 5 -8.26 19.01 -13.99
N PHE A 6 -9.36 19.15 -13.25
CA PHE A 6 -9.33 19.59 -11.87
C PHE A 6 -8.96 18.41 -10.95
N SER A 7 -7.87 18.60 -10.18
CA SER A 7 -7.57 17.93 -8.90
C SER A 7 -6.83 16.58 -8.91
N VAL A 8 -5.62 16.53 -9.44
CA VAL A 8 -4.58 15.54 -9.01
C VAL A 8 -3.50 16.19 -8.10
N LEU A 9 -3.54 17.50 -7.89
CA LEU A 9 -2.51 18.26 -7.14
C LEU A 9 -2.58 18.17 -5.60
N ILE A 10 -3.14 17.10 -5.04
CA ILE A 10 -2.98 16.76 -3.60
C ILE A 10 -2.64 15.27 -3.47
N PHE A 11 -1.48 14.89 -4.00
CA PHE A 11 -0.94 13.53 -3.87
C PHE A 11 0.35 13.44 -3.04
N PHE A 12 1.05 14.56 -2.74
CA PHE A 12 2.32 14.56 -2.01
C PHE A 12 2.32 15.27 -0.64
N ALA A 13 1.28 16.03 -0.30
CA ALA A 13 1.10 16.55 1.06
C ALA A 13 0.41 15.58 2.03
N THR A 14 0.35 14.28 1.73
CA THR A 14 -0.21 13.26 2.63
C THR A 14 0.87 12.56 3.44
N VAL A 15 1.62 13.32 4.25
CA VAL A 15 2.40 12.74 5.37
C VAL A 15 1.48 12.26 6.50
N SER A 16 0.15 12.43 6.42
CA SER A 16 -0.77 12.01 7.50
C SER A 16 -2.17 11.53 7.13
N THR A 17 -2.44 11.11 5.89
CA THR A 17 -3.66 10.31 5.63
C THR A 17 -3.38 8.87 6.01
N LEU A 18 -3.48 8.61 7.32
CA LEU A 18 -3.49 7.27 7.89
C LEU A 18 -4.62 6.49 7.24
N TRP A 19 -4.28 5.36 6.65
CA TRP A 19 -5.21 4.42 6.05
C TRP A 19 -6.08 3.82 7.16
N ALA A 20 -7.35 4.19 7.19
CA ALA A 20 -8.38 3.38 7.83
C ALA A 20 -8.70 2.22 6.88
N GLN A 21 -8.36 1.00 7.29
CA GLN A 21 -8.89 -0.23 6.69
C GLN A 21 -10.43 -0.15 6.71
N PRO A 22 -11.14 -0.52 5.62
CA PRO A 22 -12.58 -0.67 5.70
C PRO A 22 -12.89 -1.80 6.68
N GLN A 23 -13.40 -1.47 7.86
CA GLN A 23 -13.99 -2.46 8.76
C GLN A 23 -15.27 -2.95 8.10
N SER A 24 -15.31 -4.24 7.78
CA SER A 24 -16.54 -4.95 7.46
C SER A 24 -17.55 -4.69 8.58
N ALA A 25 -18.77 -4.30 8.23
CA ALA A 25 -19.83 -4.14 9.22
C ALA A 25 -20.02 -5.48 9.96
N PRO A 26 -19.99 -5.52 11.29
CA PRO A 26 -20.23 -6.76 12.02
C PRO A 26 -21.67 -7.25 11.76
N PRO A 27 -21.88 -8.56 11.61
CA PRO A 27 -23.22 -9.11 11.45
C PRO A 27 -24.04 -8.84 12.72
N ALA A 28 -25.24 -8.29 12.54
CA ALA A 28 -26.17 -8.02 13.62
C ALA A 28 -26.85 -9.35 14.03
N GLY A 29 -26.60 -9.83 15.24
CA GLY A 29 -27.44 -10.90 15.83
C GLY A 29 -26.78 -11.96 16.70
N GLY A 30 -25.53 -11.80 17.15
CA GLY A 30 -24.94 -12.67 18.15
C GLY A 30 -24.41 -11.86 19.31
N ALA A 31 -24.87 -12.15 20.53
CA ALA A 31 -24.18 -11.76 21.75
C ALA A 31 -22.86 -12.55 21.81
N GLN A 32 -21.89 -12.14 20.99
CA GLN A 32 -20.52 -12.61 21.07
C GLN A 32 -19.88 -11.88 22.24
N GLU A 33 -19.47 -12.66 23.24
CA GLU A 33 -18.47 -12.27 24.23
C GLU A 33 -17.37 -11.49 23.51
N GLN A 34 -17.30 -10.19 23.77
CA GLN A 34 -16.29 -9.34 23.17
C GLN A 34 -14.93 -9.88 23.66
N PRO A 35 -13.99 -10.24 22.78
CA PRO A 35 -12.63 -10.53 23.22
C PRO A 35 -11.99 -9.23 23.69
N GLU A 36 -12.21 -8.86 24.96
CA GLU A 36 -11.86 -7.56 25.55
C GLU A 36 -10.34 -7.32 25.64
N SER A 37 -9.50 -8.33 25.41
CA SER A 37 -8.04 -8.21 25.60
C SER A 37 -7.19 -8.22 24.33
N ALA A 38 -7.73 -8.59 23.16
CA ALA A 38 -6.94 -8.67 21.92
C ALA A 38 -6.70 -7.30 21.24
N GLY A 39 -7.47 -6.27 21.60
CA GLY A 39 -7.47 -4.97 20.90
C GLY A 39 -6.43 -3.95 21.37
N THR A 40 -5.90 -4.07 22.59
CA THR A 40 -4.92 -3.11 23.15
C THR A 40 -3.52 -3.36 22.61
N ASN A 41 -3.08 -4.62 22.59
CA ASN A 41 -1.76 -5.00 22.09
C ASN A 41 -1.55 -4.64 20.61
N ASP A 42 -2.56 -4.83 19.75
CA ASP A 42 -2.45 -4.42 18.34
C ASP A 42 -2.41 -2.89 18.17
N ARG A 43 -3.11 -2.14 19.03
CA ARG A 43 -3.04 -0.67 19.00
C ARG A 43 -1.65 -0.17 19.40
N GLU A 44 -1.05 -0.75 20.44
CA GLU A 44 0.29 -0.39 20.89
C GLU A 44 1.35 -0.77 19.85
N ALA A 45 1.30 -1.99 19.32
CA ALA A 45 2.21 -2.42 18.26
C ALA A 45 2.08 -1.54 17.00
N ARG A 46 0.87 -1.09 16.63
CA ARG A 46 0.69 -0.11 15.54
C ARG A 46 1.28 1.26 15.87
N ARG A 47 1.19 1.71 17.12
CA ARG A 47 1.79 2.96 17.59
C ARG A 47 3.31 2.88 17.58
N GLU A 48 3.88 1.76 18.01
CA GLU A 48 5.31 1.49 17.99
C GLU A 48 5.87 1.45 16.56
N ARG A 49 5.29 0.63 15.66
CA ARG A 49 5.68 0.64 14.23
C ARG A 49 5.62 2.02 13.60
N ARG A 50 4.68 2.86 14.05
CA ARG A 50 4.55 4.24 13.57
C ARG A 50 5.63 5.17 14.15
N ARG A 51 6.03 4.97 15.41
CA ARG A 51 7.14 5.66 16.07
C ARG A 51 8.46 5.29 15.40
N GLU A 52 8.77 4.00 15.27
CA GLU A 52 9.98 3.51 14.59
C GLU A 52 10.08 4.02 13.15
N ARG A 53 8.98 3.97 12.40
CA ARG A 53 8.95 4.52 11.03
C ARG A 53 9.25 6.01 11.03
N TRP A 54 8.75 6.75 12.01
CA TRP A 54 8.97 8.18 12.11
C TRP A 54 10.42 8.51 12.49
N GLU A 55 10.97 7.83 13.49
CA GLU A 55 12.37 7.96 13.91
C GLU A 55 13.32 7.63 12.77
N ARG A 56 13.03 6.59 11.99
CA ARG A 56 13.80 6.26 10.78
C ARG A 56 13.81 7.41 9.79
N ILE A 57 12.67 8.08 9.55
CA ILE A 57 12.60 9.21 8.61
C ILE A 57 13.30 10.45 9.19
N ARG A 58 13.17 10.69 10.50
CA ARG A 58 13.80 11.81 11.20
C ARG A 58 15.32 11.72 11.14
N ASN A 59 15.86 10.53 11.38
CA ASN A 59 17.29 10.28 11.42
C ASN A 59 17.91 10.06 10.03
N ALA A 60 17.08 9.91 8.99
CA ALA A 60 17.54 9.74 7.63
C ALA A 60 18.11 11.03 7.04
N THR A 61 19.19 10.92 6.27
CA THR A 61 19.77 12.02 5.50
C THR A 61 18.78 12.52 4.42
N PRO A 62 18.99 13.73 3.87
CA PRO A 62 18.24 14.20 2.70
C PRO A 62 18.09 13.20 1.56
N ALA A 63 19.21 12.55 1.18
CA ALA A 63 19.26 11.57 0.10
C ALA A 63 18.46 10.31 0.45
N GLU A 64 18.63 9.77 1.66
CA GLU A 64 17.84 8.62 2.13
C GLU A 64 16.35 8.95 2.19
N ARG A 65 15.97 10.16 2.61
CA ARG A 65 14.57 10.59 2.58
C ARG A 65 14.02 10.69 1.16
N ALA A 66 14.85 11.06 0.18
CA ALA A 66 14.48 11.05 -1.22
C ALA A 66 14.21 9.63 -1.72
N GLU A 67 15.09 8.68 -1.39
CA GLU A 67 14.88 7.27 -1.70
C GLU A 67 13.60 6.72 -1.05
N MET A 68 13.38 7.00 0.24
CA MET A 68 12.16 6.59 0.94
C MET A 68 10.88 7.17 0.31
N ARG A 69 10.94 8.32 -0.37
CA ARG A 69 9.80 8.86 -1.14
C ARG A 69 9.55 8.02 -2.38
N ILE A 70 10.60 7.62 -3.09
CA ILE A 70 10.51 6.74 -4.26
C ILE A 70 9.96 5.38 -3.84
N ASP A 71 10.50 4.77 -2.78
CA ASP A 71 10.02 3.48 -2.29
C ASP A 71 8.53 3.53 -1.91
N ARG A 72 8.04 4.64 -1.34
CA ARG A 72 6.59 4.82 -1.08
C ARG A 72 5.76 4.92 -2.36
N MET A 73 6.30 5.52 -3.42
CA MET A 73 5.63 5.55 -4.72
C MET A 73 5.61 4.15 -5.33
N VAL A 74 6.72 3.42 -5.26
CA VAL A 74 6.81 2.02 -5.70
C VAL A 74 5.83 1.15 -4.92
N ASP A 75 5.78 1.24 -3.59
CA ASP A 75 4.82 0.50 -2.77
C ASP A 75 3.37 0.81 -3.14
N ARG A 76 3.07 2.07 -3.49
CA ARG A 76 1.74 2.46 -3.99
C ARG A 76 1.47 1.81 -5.35
N ALA A 77 2.44 1.81 -6.25
CA ALA A 77 2.33 1.14 -7.55
C ALA A 77 2.17 -0.38 -7.37
N THR A 78 2.93 -1.01 -6.47
CA THR A 78 2.82 -2.43 -6.11
C THR A 78 1.40 -2.79 -5.72
N ARG A 79 0.76 -2.02 -4.84
CA ARG A 79 -0.63 -2.27 -4.45
C ARG A 79 -1.65 -1.97 -5.55
N THR A 80 -1.33 -1.04 -6.44
CA THR A 80 -2.23 -0.64 -7.52
C THR A 80 -2.19 -1.66 -8.65
N TYR A 81 -1.02 -2.24 -8.96
CA TYR A 81 -0.83 -3.13 -10.09
C TYR A 81 -0.56 -4.59 -9.71
N ASP A 82 -0.43 -4.91 -8.43
CA ASP A 82 0.06 -6.22 -7.94
C ASP A 82 1.44 -6.57 -8.52
N LEU A 83 2.39 -5.66 -8.36
CA LEU A 83 3.73 -5.83 -8.92
C LEU A 83 4.48 -6.97 -8.24
N ASP A 84 5.11 -7.84 -9.02
CA ASP A 84 6.11 -8.79 -8.52
C ASP A 84 7.45 -8.11 -8.20
N GLU A 85 8.42 -8.85 -7.66
CA GLU A 85 9.70 -8.26 -7.23
C GLU A 85 10.51 -7.69 -8.39
N MET A 86 10.53 -8.35 -9.55
CA MET A 86 11.25 -7.86 -10.73
C MET A 86 10.59 -6.59 -11.26
N GLN A 87 9.26 -6.58 -11.35
CA GLN A 87 8.47 -5.42 -11.74
C GLN A 87 8.67 -4.25 -10.77
N ARG A 88 8.78 -4.50 -9.46
CA ARG A 88 9.09 -3.46 -8.47
C ARG A 88 10.42 -2.78 -8.74
N VAL A 89 11.46 -3.54 -9.09
CA VAL A 89 12.78 -2.99 -9.45
C VAL A 89 12.68 -2.15 -10.73
N MET A 90 12.03 -2.65 -11.77
CA MET A 90 11.83 -1.91 -13.03
C MET A 90 11.06 -0.60 -12.79
N VAL A 91 9.97 -0.64 -12.02
CA VAL A 91 9.18 0.55 -11.68
C VAL A 91 9.99 1.53 -10.81
N LYS A 92 10.83 1.05 -9.88
CA LYS A 92 11.73 1.91 -9.09
C LYS A 92 12.72 2.64 -9.99
N GLN A 93 13.33 1.96 -10.95
CA GLN A 93 14.25 2.55 -11.92
C GLN A 93 13.57 3.60 -12.79
N GLU A 94 12.35 3.34 -13.27
CA GLU A 94 11.62 4.31 -14.09
C GLU A 94 11.19 5.53 -13.27
N MET A 95 10.78 5.36 -12.01
CA MET A 95 10.51 6.49 -11.12
C MET A 95 11.76 7.34 -10.83
N LEU A 96 12.93 6.72 -10.68
CA LEU A 96 14.20 7.43 -10.56
C LEU A 96 14.50 8.24 -11.82
N ARG A 97 14.29 7.66 -13.00
CA ARG A 97 14.47 8.34 -14.28
C ARG A 97 13.53 9.54 -14.43
N ILE A 98 12.23 9.37 -14.13
CA ILE A 98 11.24 10.47 -14.15
C ILE A 98 11.67 11.60 -13.19
N GLN A 99 12.17 11.27 -11.99
CA GLN A 99 12.68 12.28 -11.06
C GLN A 99 13.93 12.98 -11.58
N ALA A 100 14.86 12.25 -12.19
CA ALA A 100 16.08 12.81 -12.76
C ALA A 100 15.75 13.77 -13.92
N GLU A 101 14.84 13.39 -14.81
CA GLU A 101 14.36 14.25 -15.90
C GLU A 101 13.69 15.52 -15.35
N ARG A 102 12.84 15.41 -14.32
CA ARG A 102 12.23 16.57 -13.66
C ARG A 102 13.29 17.47 -13.01
N ARG A 103 14.29 16.88 -12.34
CA ARG A 103 15.40 17.62 -11.73
C ARG A 103 16.20 18.36 -12.79
N ALA A 104 16.49 17.71 -13.92
CA ALA A 104 17.19 18.31 -15.05
C ALA A 104 16.39 19.49 -15.63
N ALA A 105 15.06 19.35 -15.76
CA ALA A 105 14.19 20.43 -16.23
C ALA A 105 14.15 21.64 -15.26
N MET A 106 14.31 21.42 -13.96
CA MET A 106 14.42 22.47 -12.96
C MET A 106 15.78 23.19 -12.99
N GLY A 107 16.88 22.47 -13.27
CA GLY A 107 18.22 23.05 -13.21
C GLY A 107 18.61 23.43 -11.78
N ALA A 108 19.10 24.66 -11.58
CA ALA A 108 19.51 25.16 -10.26
C ALA A 108 18.36 25.20 -9.23
N ASP A 109 17.15 25.50 -9.71
CA ASP A 109 15.91 25.52 -8.92
C ASP A 109 15.63 24.19 -8.21
N ALA A 110 16.19 23.08 -8.70
CA ALA A 110 15.97 21.77 -8.09
C ALA A 110 16.58 21.67 -6.69
N GLU A 111 17.74 22.31 -6.46
CA GLU A 111 18.37 22.35 -5.15
C GLU A 111 17.57 23.20 -4.17
N GLU A 112 17.04 24.34 -4.63
CA GLU A 112 16.19 25.20 -3.82
C GLU A 112 14.90 24.49 -3.42
N TYR A 113 14.29 23.75 -4.35
CA TYR A 113 13.12 22.95 -4.09
C TYR A 113 13.39 21.81 -3.09
N ASP A 114 14.56 21.18 -3.14
CA ASP A 114 14.96 20.17 -2.13
C ASP A 114 15.18 20.78 -0.74
N ARG A 115 15.87 21.92 -0.64
CA ARG A 115 16.02 22.66 0.63
C ARG A 115 14.66 23.08 1.19
N LEU A 116 13.74 23.50 0.32
CA LEU A 116 12.38 23.85 0.72
C LEU A 116 11.62 22.64 1.27
N ARG A 117 11.74 21.46 0.64
CA ARG A 117 11.17 20.21 1.16
C ARG A 117 11.76 19.82 2.51
N GLU A 118 13.05 20.04 2.73
CA GLU A 118 13.70 19.82 4.02
C GLU A 118 13.14 20.77 5.09
N ARG A 119 13.04 22.07 4.81
CA ARG A 119 12.43 23.04 5.74
C ARG A 119 11.00 22.65 6.13
N VAL A 120 10.20 22.21 5.15
CA VAL A 120 8.85 21.68 5.43
C VAL A 120 8.91 20.44 6.31
N PHE A 121 9.83 19.52 6.03
CA PHE A 121 10.00 18.32 6.85
C PHE A 121 10.42 18.66 8.29
N ASP A 122 11.39 19.56 8.47
CA ASP A 122 11.90 19.97 9.78
C ASP A 122 10.82 20.70 10.58
N PHE A 123 10.04 21.57 9.93
CA PHE A 123 8.87 22.20 10.54
C PHE A 123 7.90 21.15 11.11
N TRP A 124 7.60 20.10 10.33
CA TRP A 124 6.76 18.99 10.80
C TRP A 124 7.44 18.14 11.87
N SER A 125 8.76 17.96 11.80
CA SER A 125 9.55 17.17 12.75
C SER A 125 9.53 17.79 14.15
N GLN A 126 9.91 19.06 14.23
CA GLN A 126 9.96 19.82 15.49
C GLN A 126 8.60 19.89 16.17
N ARG A 127 7.54 20.10 15.39
CA ARG A 127 6.20 20.32 15.96
C ARG A 127 5.37 19.05 16.15
N ARG A 128 5.89 17.87 15.79
CA ARG A 128 5.19 16.58 15.97
C ARG A 128 5.65 15.80 17.20
N GLU A 129 6.73 16.20 17.87
CA GLU A 129 7.17 15.54 19.10
C GLU A 129 5.98 15.41 20.07
N PRO A 130 5.54 14.17 20.37
CA PRO A 130 4.50 13.95 21.34
C PRO A 130 5.12 14.24 22.70
N GLY A 131 4.62 15.27 23.39
CA GLY A 131 4.85 15.36 24.83
C GLY A 131 4.34 14.05 25.46
N PRO A 132 5.09 13.44 26.40
CA PRO A 132 4.79 12.10 26.93
C PRO A 132 3.41 11.98 27.62
N GLU A 133 2.72 13.08 27.90
CA GLU A 133 1.48 13.08 28.70
C GLU A 133 0.17 13.33 27.94
N ASN A 134 0.18 13.75 26.66
CA ASN A 134 -1.04 14.26 26.00
C ASN A 134 -1.64 13.31 24.93
N ASP A 135 -1.94 12.07 25.32
CA ASP A 135 -2.52 11.04 24.44
C ASP A 135 -4.06 10.90 24.54
N GLN A 136 -4.80 12.00 24.74
CA GLN A 136 -6.27 11.96 24.70
C GLN A 136 -6.83 12.67 23.47
N ASN A 137 -6.71 12.02 22.31
CA ASN A 137 -7.54 12.01 21.08
C ASN A 137 -8.30 13.26 20.55
N ARG A 138 -8.67 14.27 21.34
CA ARG A 138 -9.33 15.52 20.89
C ARG A 138 -8.35 16.54 20.33
N ASP A 139 -7.13 16.63 20.86
CA ASP A 139 -6.18 17.68 20.46
C ASP A 139 -5.47 17.44 19.12
N GLY A 140 -5.51 16.21 18.58
CA GLY A 140 -4.87 15.92 17.30
C GLY A 140 -5.44 16.72 16.13
N ARG A 141 -6.76 16.98 16.13
CA ARG A 141 -7.40 17.79 15.07
C ARG A 141 -7.10 19.28 15.24
N ARG A 142 -7.15 19.78 16.48
CA ARG A 142 -6.83 21.16 16.82
C ARG A 142 -5.37 21.49 16.49
N ARG A 143 -4.43 20.67 16.97
CA ARG A 143 -3.00 20.79 16.65
C ARG A 143 -2.72 20.77 15.15
N ARG A 144 -3.37 19.87 14.38
CA ARG A 144 -3.24 19.87 12.91
C ARG A 144 -3.77 21.15 12.27
N ARG A 145 -4.86 21.71 12.79
CA ARG A 145 -5.41 22.99 12.32
C ARG A 145 -4.43 24.13 12.62
N GLU A 146 -3.92 24.20 13.85
CA GLU A 146 -2.91 25.19 14.27
C GLU A 146 -1.63 25.11 13.43
N LEU A 147 -1.16 23.89 13.11
CA LEU A 147 0.00 23.68 12.23
C LEU A 147 -0.27 24.14 10.80
N ARG A 148 -1.47 23.88 10.28
CA ARG A 148 -1.89 24.31 8.94
C ARG A 148 -2.05 25.83 8.86
N ASP A 149 -2.52 26.45 9.94
CA ASP A 149 -2.81 27.87 10.02
C ASP A 149 -1.61 28.72 10.47
N ASN A 150 -0.50 28.07 10.80
CA ASN A 150 0.76 28.73 11.11
C ASN A 150 1.28 29.54 9.90
N PRO A 151 1.67 30.82 10.07
CA PRO A 151 2.07 31.69 8.96
C PRO A 151 3.34 31.22 8.25
N GLU A 152 4.33 30.70 8.98
CA GLU A 152 5.57 30.16 8.42
C GLU A 152 5.28 28.95 7.52
N PHE A 153 4.41 28.04 7.98
CA PHE A 153 4.02 26.88 7.18
C PHE A 153 3.24 27.26 5.92
N ARG A 154 2.40 28.31 6.00
CA ARG A 154 1.71 28.85 4.82
C ARG A 154 2.71 29.37 3.80
N GLN A 155 3.68 30.17 4.22
CA GLN A 155 4.76 30.67 3.36
C GLN A 155 5.53 29.53 2.70
N LEU A 156 5.95 28.51 3.46
CA LEU A 156 6.65 27.35 2.91
C LEU A 156 5.80 26.59 1.87
N ARG A 157 4.49 26.45 2.12
CA ARG A 157 3.56 25.80 1.17
C ARG A 157 3.32 26.62 -0.08
N ASP A 158 3.28 27.94 0.04
CA ASP A 158 3.07 28.83 -1.10
C ASP A 158 4.33 28.83 -1.98
N GLN A 159 5.52 28.91 -1.38
CA GLN A 159 6.79 28.68 -2.10
C GLN A 159 6.80 27.32 -2.81
N MET A 160 6.37 26.24 -2.14
CA MET A 160 6.33 24.91 -2.79
C MET A 160 5.37 24.88 -3.98
N ARG A 161 4.24 25.60 -3.87
CA ARG A 161 3.25 25.70 -4.95
C ARG A 161 3.81 26.45 -6.14
N GLU A 162 4.55 27.54 -5.92
CA GLU A 162 5.20 28.29 -7.01
C GLU A 162 6.16 27.39 -7.81
N PHE A 163 6.98 26.57 -7.14
CA PHE A 163 7.83 25.58 -7.83
C PHE A 163 7.00 24.50 -8.57
N GLU A 164 5.91 24.03 -7.97
CA GLU A 164 5.05 23.01 -8.58
C GLU A 164 4.26 23.54 -9.78
N GLU A 165 3.93 24.83 -9.78
CA GLU A 165 3.29 25.53 -10.90
C GLU A 165 4.28 25.83 -12.02
N LYS A 166 5.51 26.27 -11.67
CA LYS A 166 6.59 26.50 -12.64
C LYS A 166 7.07 25.22 -13.31
N TYR A 167 7.10 24.12 -12.56
CA TYR A 167 7.56 22.81 -13.02
C TYR A 167 6.50 21.74 -12.75
N PRO A 168 5.39 21.77 -13.53
CA PRO A 168 4.31 20.83 -13.36
C PRO A 168 4.80 19.42 -13.63
N MET A 169 4.44 18.50 -12.75
CA MET A 169 4.69 17.08 -12.95
C MET A 169 3.48 16.46 -13.63
N ASP A 170 3.67 16.00 -14.87
CA ASP A 170 2.64 15.25 -15.58
C ASP A 170 2.54 13.84 -14.99
N TRP A 171 1.63 13.69 -14.02
CA TRP A 171 1.39 12.43 -13.33
C TRP A 171 0.74 11.38 -14.24
N ASP A 172 0.02 11.80 -15.27
CA ASP A 172 -0.64 10.90 -16.20
C ASP A 172 0.40 10.32 -17.16
N ALA A 173 1.28 11.15 -17.73
CA ALA A 173 2.43 10.68 -18.52
C ALA A 173 3.38 9.80 -17.70
N ALA A 174 3.64 10.15 -16.43
CA ALA A 174 4.43 9.31 -15.52
C ALA A 174 3.77 7.94 -15.27
N ALA A 175 2.44 7.90 -15.15
CA ALA A 175 1.71 6.65 -15.00
C ALA A 175 1.75 5.81 -16.28
N GLU A 176 1.59 6.41 -17.45
CA GLU A 176 1.66 5.72 -18.75
C GLU A 176 3.03 5.06 -18.97
N ARG A 177 4.13 5.76 -18.61
CA ARG A 177 5.48 5.18 -18.66
C ARG A 177 5.62 3.96 -17.76
N ILE A 178 5.09 4.02 -16.54
CA ILE A 178 5.07 2.86 -15.64
C ILE A 178 4.23 1.73 -16.24
N GLU A 179 3.06 2.04 -16.80
CA GLU A 179 2.17 1.04 -17.41
C GLU A 179 2.79 0.36 -18.64
N SER A 180 3.63 1.05 -19.42
CA SER A 180 4.34 0.45 -20.55
C SER A 180 5.34 -0.65 -20.16
N LEU A 181 5.73 -0.72 -18.89
CA LEU A 181 6.62 -1.77 -18.35
C LEU A 181 5.85 -3.01 -17.89
N LEU A 182 4.51 -2.97 -17.92
CA LEU A 182 3.65 -3.99 -17.33
C LEU A 182 2.85 -4.73 -18.40
N PRO A 183 2.49 -6.01 -18.17
CA PRO A 183 1.54 -6.74 -19.00
C PRO A 183 0.21 -5.98 -19.13
N PRO A 184 -0.42 -5.97 -20.32
CA PRO A 184 -1.63 -5.17 -20.58
C PRO A 184 -2.80 -5.53 -19.65
N GLU A 185 -3.00 -6.82 -19.35
CA GLU A 185 -4.03 -7.26 -18.42
C GLU A 185 -3.81 -6.73 -16.99
N GLN A 186 -2.55 -6.59 -16.57
CA GLN A 186 -2.19 -6.06 -15.25
C GLN A 186 -2.43 -4.54 -15.20
N VAL A 187 -2.16 -3.85 -16.31
CA VAL A 187 -2.47 -2.42 -16.48
C VAL A 187 -3.97 -2.17 -16.34
N GLU A 188 -4.82 -2.94 -17.04
CA GLU A 188 -6.28 -2.80 -16.97
C GLU A 188 -6.81 -2.99 -15.55
N ARG A 189 -6.38 -4.05 -14.86
CA ARG A 189 -6.74 -4.28 -13.45
C ARG A 189 -6.29 -3.13 -12.55
N GLY A 190 -5.09 -2.60 -12.79
CA GLY A 190 -4.56 -1.47 -12.04
C GLY A 190 -5.31 -0.16 -12.27
N ARG A 191 -5.68 0.14 -13.52
CA ARG A 191 -6.53 1.28 -13.88
C ARG A 191 -7.90 1.19 -13.21
N HIS A 192 -8.53 0.01 -13.21
CA HIS A 192 -9.79 -0.22 -12.50
C HIS A 192 -9.66 0.04 -10.99
N ARG A 193 -8.63 -0.50 -10.33
CA ARG A 193 -8.39 -0.25 -8.89
C ARG A 193 -8.13 1.22 -8.58
N ARG A 194 -7.40 1.92 -9.45
CA ARG A 194 -7.15 3.36 -9.31
C ARG A 194 -8.46 4.14 -9.40
N GLN A 195 -9.30 3.85 -10.38
CA GLN A 195 -10.60 4.48 -10.54
C GLN A 195 -11.52 4.19 -9.35
N GLU A 196 -11.57 2.96 -8.86
CA GLU A 196 -12.33 2.57 -7.68
C GLU A 196 -11.83 3.31 -6.42
N PHE A 197 -10.52 3.43 -6.25
CA PHE A 197 -9.92 4.20 -5.15
C PHE A 197 -10.29 5.67 -5.23
N GLU A 198 -10.27 6.26 -6.43
CA GLU A 198 -10.66 7.65 -6.65
C GLU A 198 -12.14 7.88 -6.35
N ASN A 199 -13.02 6.97 -6.80
CA ASN A 199 -14.45 7.00 -6.50
C ASN A 199 -14.68 6.94 -4.98
N ARG A 200 -14.02 6.01 -4.29
CA ARG A 200 -14.07 5.90 -2.82
C ARG A 200 -13.59 7.18 -2.12
N ARG A 201 -12.54 7.82 -2.64
CA ARG A 201 -12.02 9.09 -2.11
C ARG A 201 -13.02 10.23 -2.32
N ARG A 202 -13.62 10.35 -3.51
CA ARG A 202 -14.66 11.35 -3.82
C ARG A 202 -15.88 11.16 -2.92
N ASP A 203 -16.31 9.92 -2.72
CA ASP A 203 -17.43 9.61 -1.82
C ASP A 203 -17.13 9.94 -0.36
N ARG A 204 -15.91 9.67 0.11
CA ARG A 204 -15.49 10.07 1.46
C ARG A 204 -15.52 11.60 1.62
N GLY A 205 -15.00 12.34 0.65
CA GLY A 205 -15.06 13.81 0.65
C GLY A 205 -16.50 14.32 0.76
N ARG A 206 -17.41 13.78 -0.07
CA ARG A 206 -18.84 14.11 -0.02
C ARG A 206 -19.48 13.81 1.34
N ARG A 207 -19.09 12.70 1.99
CA ARG A 207 -19.59 12.34 3.32
C ARG A 207 -19.06 13.27 4.41
N GLU A 208 -17.79 13.65 4.34
CA GLU A 208 -17.18 14.61 5.28
C GLU A 208 -17.82 15.99 5.15
N ASP A 209 -18.08 16.46 3.92
CA ASP A 209 -18.77 17.73 3.67
C ASP A 209 -20.22 17.73 4.17
N ARG A 210 -20.97 16.64 3.91
CA ARG A 210 -22.34 16.48 4.42
C ARG A 210 -22.37 16.34 5.94
N GLY A 211 -21.45 15.58 6.52
CA GLY A 211 -21.34 15.38 7.97
C GLY A 211 -20.98 16.67 8.70
N GLY A 212 -20.06 17.46 8.13
CA GLY A 212 -19.72 18.79 8.64
C GLY A 212 -20.92 19.73 8.66
N ARG A 213 -21.64 19.85 7.53
CA ARG A 213 -22.84 20.71 7.44
C ARG A 213 -23.96 20.27 8.40
N ARG A 214 -24.21 18.96 8.53
CA ARG A 214 -25.23 18.46 9.46
C ARG A 214 -24.87 18.77 10.92
N ALA A 215 -23.59 18.64 11.30
CA ALA A 215 -23.13 18.99 12.63
C ALA A 215 -23.25 20.50 12.92
N THR A 216 -22.97 21.36 11.94
CA THR A 216 -23.13 22.81 12.09
C THR A 216 -24.60 23.22 12.21
N LEU A 217 -25.48 22.67 11.37
CA LEU A 217 -26.93 22.95 11.44
C LEU A 217 -27.58 22.41 12.72
N GLN A 218 -27.12 21.26 13.24
CA GLN A 218 -27.59 20.76 14.54
C GLN A 218 -27.06 21.60 15.72
N ALA A 219 -25.88 22.23 15.60
CA ALA A 219 -25.37 23.11 16.64
C ALA A 219 -26.11 24.46 16.69
N GLU A 220 -26.56 25.00 15.56
CA GLU A 220 -27.33 26.25 15.49
C GLU A 220 -28.81 26.09 15.84
N ASN A 221 -29.40 24.91 15.62
CA ASN A 221 -30.81 24.63 15.90
C ASN A 221 -31.06 23.72 17.10
N ALA A 222 -30.08 23.50 17.98
CA ALA A 222 -30.31 22.77 19.23
C ALA A 222 -31.12 23.66 20.21
N PRO A 223 -32.43 23.40 20.42
CA PRO A 223 -33.18 24.09 21.46
C PRO A 223 -32.73 23.52 22.81
N ALA A 224 -32.60 24.36 23.83
CA ALA A 224 -32.48 23.90 25.21
C ALA A 224 -33.76 23.15 25.59
N GLN A 225 -33.79 21.83 25.45
CA GLN A 225 -34.93 21.00 25.82
C GLN A 225 -34.52 19.93 26.82
N THR A 226 -35.10 20.12 28.00
CA THR A 226 -35.39 19.21 29.10
C THR A 226 -35.61 17.76 28.68
N ALA A 227 -35.06 16.86 29.50
CA ALA A 227 -35.21 15.41 29.38
C ALA A 227 -36.69 14.98 29.39
N PRO A 228 -37.09 14.08 28.48
CA PRO A 228 -38.27 13.26 28.67
C PRO A 228 -37.93 11.79 28.94
N GLU A 229 -38.70 11.28 29.89
CA GLU A 229 -38.83 9.91 30.33
C GLU A 229 -39.73 9.10 29.37
N ALA A 230 -39.56 7.78 29.40
CA ALA A 230 -40.46 6.71 28.92
C ALA A 230 -40.53 6.37 27.40
N ALA A 231 -39.95 5.20 27.12
CA ALA A 231 -40.54 4.02 26.46
C ALA A 231 -41.39 4.19 25.19
N GLN A 232 -40.92 3.59 24.09
CA GLN A 232 -41.78 2.86 23.14
C GLN A 232 -40.99 1.82 22.33
N ALA A 233 -41.55 0.62 22.27
CA ALA A 233 -40.99 -0.57 21.65
C ALA A 233 -41.03 -0.52 20.12
N VAL A 234 -39.96 -0.98 19.47
CA VAL A 234 -39.79 -1.01 18.01
C VAL A 234 -40.10 -2.42 17.48
N PRO A 235 -40.89 -2.57 16.40
CA PRO A 235 -41.25 -3.86 15.83
C PRO A 235 -40.09 -4.53 15.07
N ALA A 236 -40.06 -5.86 15.16
CA ALA A 236 -39.00 -6.74 14.68
C ALA A 236 -38.77 -6.65 13.16
N LYS A 237 -37.48 -6.65 12.78
CA LYS A 237 -36.98 -6.56 11.41
C LYS A 237 -36.98 -7.96 10.74
N PRO A 238 -37.42 -8.10 9.48
CA PRO A 238 -37.43 -9.39 8.77
C PRO A 238 -36.00 -9.96 8.57
N PRO A 239 -35.84 -11.29 8.54
CA PRO A 239 -34.54 -11.95 8.47
C PRO A 239 -33.84 -11.68 7.13
N THR A 240 -32.59 -11.24 7.22
CA THR A 240 -31.71 -11.02 6.06
C THR A 240 -31.28 -12.38 5.49
N PRO A 241 -31.35 -12.61 4.16
CA PRO A 241 -30.85 -13.84 3.54
C PRO A 241 -29.36 -14.01 3.84
N GLN A 242 -29.01 -15.20 4.35
CA GLN A 242 -27.64 -15.60 4.66
C GLN A 242 -26.79 -15.49 3.40
N SER A 243 -25.90 -14.49 3.37
CA SER A 243 -24.85 -14.38 2.36
C SER A 243 -23.88 -15.53 2.58
N ASP A 244 -23.82 -16.46 1.62
CA ASP A 244 -22.79 -17.48 1.53
C ASP A 244 -21.41 -16.86 1.79
N ALA A 245 -20.76 -17.35 2.86
CA ALA A 245 -19.42 -16.95 3.23
C ALA A 245 -18.49 -17.30 2.08
N ARG A 246 -18.14 -16.30 1.26
CA ARG A 246 -17.08 -16.45 0.26
C ARG A 246 -15.84 -16.96 1.01
N PRO A 247 -15.29 -18.13 0.65
CA PRO A 247 -14.11 -18.64 1.30
C PRO A 247 -13.03 -17.57 1.18
N ASN A 248 -12.42 -17.20 2.32
CA ASN A 248 -11.27 -16.31 2.35
C ASN A 248 -10.25 -16.86 1.35
N SER A 249 -10.14 -16.20 0.19
CA SER A 249 -9.20 -16.58 -0.86
C SER A 249 -7.80 -16.41 -0.27
N LYS A 250 -7.23 -17.49 0.26
CA LYS A 250 -5.82 -17.56 0.62
C LYS A 250 -5.07 -17.04 -0.60
N ALA A 251 -4.24 -16.02 -0.41
CA ALA A 251 -3.41 -15.50 -1.49
C ALA A 251 -2.69 -16.69 -2.12
N GLU A 252 -3.00 -16.96 -3.39
CA GLU A 252 -2.48 -18.12 -4.10
C GLU A 252 -0.95 -18.02 -4.18
N HIS A 253 -0.27 -19.14 -3.99
CA HIS A 253 1.18 -19.14 -4.00
C HIS A 253 1.69 -18.85 -5.43
N PRO A 254 2.76 -18.04 -5.64
CA PRO A 254 3.26 -17.73 -6.98
C PRO A 254 3.55 -18.99 -7.84
N TRP A 255 4.05 -20.06 -7.22
CA TRP A 255 4.27 -21.35 -7.89
C TRP A 255 2.97 -22.05 -8.32
N GLU A 256 1.87 -21.90 -7.57
CA GLU A 256 0.55 -22.43 -7.99
C GLU A 256 0.03 -21.66 -9.21
N VAL A 257 0.18 -20.33 -9.19
CA VAL A 257 -0.18 -19.47 -10.31
C VAL A 257 0.60 -19.88 -11.56
N TYR A 258 1.92 -20.07 -11.44
CA TYR A 258 2.78 -20.54 -12.54
C TYR A 258 2.35 -21.91 -13.07
N THR A 259 2.18 -22.91 -12.20
CA THR A 259 1.79 -24.27 -12.61
C THR A 259 0.42 -24.28 -13.31
N ARG A 260 -0.55 -23.50 -12.80
CA ARG A 260 -1.87 -23.37 -13.46
C ARG A 260 -1.77 -22.71 -14.83
N GLN A 261 -0.94 -21.66 -14.97
CA GLN A 261 -0.68 -21.04 -16.26
C GLN A 261 0.03 -22.01 -17.21
N PHE A 262 0.96 -22.83 -16.71
CA PHE A 262 1.65 -23.86 -17.50
C PHE A 262 0.68 -24.93 -18.02
N ILE A 263 -0.20 -25.44 -17.15
CA ILE A 263 -1.27 -26.40 -17.52
C ILE A 263 -2.15 -25.82 -18.64
N ALA A 264 -2.61 -24.57 -18.46
CA ALA A 264 -3.47 -23.91 -19.44
C ALA A 264 -2.75 -23.65 -20.78
N ARG A 265 -1.49 -23.21 -20.74
CA ARG A 265 -0.71 -22.87 -21.94
C ARG A 265 -0.40 -24.09 -22.81
N HIS A 266 -0.08 -25.22 -22.19
CA HIS A 266 0.33 -26.43 -22.92
C HIS A 266 -0.80 -27.46 -23.10
N GLU A 267 -2.03 -27.09 -22.71
CA GLU A 267 -3.22 -27.94 -22.80
C GLU A 267 -2.96 -29.34 -22.24
N LEU A 268 -2.40 -29.40 -21.02
CA LEU A 268 -2.01 -30.68 -20.42
C LEU A 268 -3.23 -31.59 -20.26
N THR A 269 -3.05 -32.88 -20.54
CA THR A 269 -4.07 -33.90 -20.29
C THR A 269 -4.37 -34.01 -18.79
N GLU A 270 -5.46 -34.67 -18.41
CA GLU A 270 -5.81 -34.87 -17.00
C GLU A 270 -4.71 -35.62 -16.22
N ALA A 271 -4.10 -36.64 -16.85
CA ALA A 271 -2.98 -37.37 -16.28
C ALA A 271 -1.74 -36.48 -16.09
N GLN A 272 -1.38 -35.66 -17.10
CA GLN A 272 -0.28 -34.70 -17.01
C GLN A 272 -0.55 -33.61 -15.97
N THR A 273 -1.80 -33.13 -15.86
CA THR A 273 -2.23 -32.13 -14.87
C THR A 273 -2.09 -32.66 -13.45
N THR A 274 -2.51 -33.91 -13.22
CA THR A 274 -2.34 -34.59 -11.93
C THR A 274 -0.86 -34.72 -11.57
N ALA A 275 -0.02 -35.13 -12.54
CA ALA A 275 1.43 -35.20 -12.35
C ALA A 275 2.07 -33.83 -12.06
N ALA A 276 1.64 -32.77 -12.75
CA ALA A 276 2.10 -31.40 -12.53
C ALA A 276 1.80 -30.91 -11.11
N TYR A 277 0.59 -31.16 -10.61
CA TYR A 277 0.25 -30.83 -9.22
C TYR A 277 1.02 -31.68 -8.21
N ALA A 278 1.27 -32.96 -8.47
CA ALA A 278 2.10 -33.79 -7.61
C ALA A 278 3.54 -33.26 -7.51
N ILE A 279 4.14 -32.86 -8.64
CA ILE A 279 5.47 -32.21 -8.66
C ILE A 279 5.45 -30.91 -7.86
N LEU A 280 4.42 -30.07 -8.04
CA LEU A 280 4.28 -28.83 -7.28
C LEU A 280 4.23 -29.09 -5.76
N GLN A 281 3.48 -30.10 -5.31
CA GLN A 281 3.40 -30.44 -3.89
C GLN A 281 4.74 -30.95 -3.34
N ASP A 282 5.47 -31.81 -4.07
CA ASP A 282 6.82 -32.26 -3.67
C ASP A 282 7.79 -31.08 -3.53
N ILE A 283 7.83 -30.19 -4.53
CA ILE A 283 8.72 -29.02 -4.50
C ILE A 283 8.36 -28.07 -3.36
N ARG A 284 7.08 -27.85 -3.07
CA ARG A 284 6.64 -27.04 -1.92
C ARG A 284 6.99 -27.66 -0.58
N ALA A 285 6.86 -28.98 -0.44
CA ALA A 285 7.25 -29.67 0.78
C ALA A 285 8.76 -29.50 1.06
N ARG A 286 9.60 -29.63 0.02
CA ARG A 286 11.04 -29.38 0.12
C ARG A 286 11.35 -27.93 0.47
N ALA A 287 10.68 -26.98 -0.18
CA ALA A 287 10.86 -25.56 0.12
C ALA A 287 10.52 -25.25 1.58
N ALA A 288 9.39 -25.77 2.10
CA ALA A 288 9.00 -25.58 3.49
C ALA A 288 10.02 -26.16 4.48
N GLN A 289 10.62 -27.33 4.17
CA GLN A 289 11.70 -27.91 4.98
C GLN A 289 12.95 -27.01 4.99
N MET A 290 13.33 -26.45 3.83
CA MET A 290 14.46 -25.54 3.71
C MET A 290 14.21 -24.21 4.43
N GLU A 291 13.02 -23.63 4.30
CA GLU A 291 12.61 -22.43 5.04
C GLU A 291 12.72 -22.65 6.54
N THR A 292 12.26 -23.80 7.03
CA THR A 292 12.36 -24.19 8.44
C THR A 292 13.83 -24.28 8.86
N ALA A 293 14.68 -24.94 8.07
CA ALA A 293 16.12 -25.08 8.36
C ALA A 293 16.90 -23.75 8.29
N LEU A 294 16.40 -22.78 7.52
CA LEU A 294 17.01 -21.47 7.33
C LEU A 294 16.45 -20.39 8.28
N ALA A 295 15.39 -20.69 9.03
CA ALA A 295 14.65 -19.72 9.83
C ALA A 295 15.57 -18.91 10.76
N ASP A 296 16.43 -19.58 11.54
CA ASP A 296 17.35 -18.93 12.48
C ASP A 296 18.38 -18.06 11.75
N ARG A 297 18.94 -18.54 10.64
CA ARG A 297 19.93 -17.80 9.84
C ARG A 297 19.32 -16.56 9.17
N LEU A 298 18.07 -16.66 8.72
CA LEU A 298 17.34 -15.51 8.17
C LEU A 298 17.06 -14.47 9.26
N GLN A 299 16.76 -14.92 10.49
CA GLN A 299 16.58 -14.02 11.63
C GLN A 299 17.89 -13.34 12.02
N GLU A 300 19.01 -14.05 12.02
CA GLU A 300 20.36 -13.48 12.23
C GLU A 300 20.70 -12.45 11.15
N ALA A 301 20.48 -12.79 9.88
CA ALA A 301 20.70 -11.88 8.76
C ALA A 301 19.89 -10.59 8.91
N ALA A 302 18.64 -10.68 9.36
CA ALA A 302 17.77 -9.53 9.59
C ALA A 302 18.31 -8.56 10.67
N ARG A 303 19.18 -9.02 11.57
CA ARG A 303 19.81 -8.20 12.63
C ARG A 303 21.06 -7.45 12.15
N ILE A 304 21.56 -7.72 10.95
CA ILE A 304 22.72 -6.99 10.38
C ILE A 304 22.34 -5.51 10.24
N ARG A 305 23.18 -4.62 10.79
CA ARG A 305 22.93 -3.16 10.82
C ARG A 305 23.01 -2.54 9.43
N ASP A 306 24.07 -2.86 8.69
CA ASP A 306 24.26 -2.40 7.31
C ASP A 306 23.17 -2.95 6.39
N SER A 307 22.51 -2.06 5.65
CA SER A 307 21.33 -2.41 4.86
C SER A 307 21.66 -3.26 3.65
N VAL A 308 22.78 -2.99 2.99
CA VAL A 308 23.22 -3.70 1.79
C VAL A 308 23.69 -5.11 2.16
N SER A 309 24.55 -5.23 3.18
CA SER A 309 25.02 -6.52 3.69
C SER A 309 23.87 -7.40 4.19
N ARG A 310 22.89 -6.81 4.88
CA ARG A 310 21.67 -7.51 5.30
C ARG A 310 20.91 -8.09 4.11
N GLN A 311 20.68 -7.27 3.08
CA GLN A 311 19.92 -7.70 1.91
C GLN A 311 20.68 -8.79 1.14
N ASN A 312 21.98 -8.62 0.93
CA ASN A 312 22.82 -9.61 0.26
C ASN A 312 22.78 -10.96 0.99
N ARG A 313 22.87 -10.94 2.33
CA ARG A 313 22.81 -12.17 3.12
C ARG A 313 21.45 -12.85 3.05
N ILE A 314 20.35 -12.09 3.08
CA ILE A 314 19.00 -12.64 2.92
C ILE A 314 18.84 -13.26 1.53
N THR A 315 19.30 -12.59 0.48
CA THR A 315 19.25 -13.10 -0.90
C THR A 315 20.06 -14.39 -1.03
N GLU A 316 21.29 -14.43 -0.52
CA GLU A 316 22.14 -15.62 -0.52
C GLU A 316 21.47 -16.80 0.19
N LEU A 317 20.90 -16.57 1.37
CA LEU A 317 20.20 -17.62 2.12
C LEU A 317 18.94 -18.13 1.40
N ARG A 318 18.28 -17.30 0.59
CA ARG A 318 17.08 -17.68 -0.18
C ARG A 318 17.40 -18.32 -1.54
N ALA A 319 18.61 -18.16 -2.07
CA ALA A 319 19.00 -18.71 -3.37
C ALA A 319 18.66 -20.21 -3.53
N PRO A 320 18.88 -21.09 -2.54
CA PRO A 320 18.52 -22.51 -2.67
C PRO A 320 17.00 -22.77 -2.83
N ILE A 321 16.14 -21.89 -2.30
CA ILE A 321 14.68 -21.98 -2.48
C ILE A 321 14.30 -21.52 -3.88
N GLU A 322 14.98 -20.49 -4.42
CA GLU A 322 14.79 -20.06 -5.81
C GLU A 322 15.24 -21.14 -6.81
N ASP A 323 16.32 -21.87 -6.49
CA ASP A 323 16.77 -23.02 -7.30
C ASP A 323 15.71 -24.12 -7.40
N LEU A 324 14.90 -24.33 -6.34
CA LEU A 324 13.78 -25.26 -6.40
C LEU A 324 12.72 -24.85 -7.42
N PHE A 325 12.53 -23.55 -7.68
CA PHE A 325 11.63 -23.09 -8.73
C PHE A 325 12.17 -23.43 -10.13
N SER A 326 13.49 -23.34 -10.34
CA SER A 326 14.12 -23.82 -11.57
C SER A 326 13.95 -25.33 -11.75
N VAL A 327 14.05 -26.12 -10.67
CA VAL A 327 13.76 -27.56 -10.69
C VAL A 327 12.29 -27.84 -11.01
N LEU A 328 11.35 -27.06 -10.46
CA LEU A 328 9.93 -27.16 -10.79
C LEU A 328 9.71 -26.97 -12.29
N LYS A 329 10.28 -25.91 -12.88
CA LYS A 329 10.18 -25.64 -14.33
C LYS A 329 10.68 -26.82 -15.15
N ALA A 330 11.91 -27.28 -14.90
CA ALA A 330 12.52 -28.38 -15.64
C ALA A 330 11.69 -29.67 -15.55
N ARG A 331 11.10 -29.97 -14.38
CA ARG A 331 10.23 -31.14 -14.22
C ARG A 331 8.90 -30.98 -14.95
N LEU A 332 8.31 -29.79 -14.94
CA LEU A 332 7.08 -29.51 -15.70
C LEU A 332 7.32 -29.59 -17.21
N ASP A 333 8.46 -29.09 -17.71
CA ASP A 333 8.85 -29.21 -19.11
C ASP A 333 9.04 -30.69 -19.51
N GLY A 334 9.54 -31.52 -18.59
CA GLY A 334 9.63 -32.97 -18.74
C GLY A 334 8.30 -33.69 -18.92
N LEU A 335 7.18 -33.09 -18.49
CA LEU A 335 5.84 -33.66 -18.72
C LEU A 335 5.33 -33.44 -20.15
N LEU A 336 5.93 -32.51 -20.90
CA LEU A 336 5.48 -32.19 -22.26
C LEU A 336 5.86 -33.32 -23.24
N THR A 337 4.87 -33.69 -24.06
CA THR A 337 5.09 -34.56 -25.21
C THR A 337 5.93 -33.86 -26.29
N THR A 338 6.55 -34.63 -27.19
CA THR A 338 7.32 -34.07 -28.32
C THR A 338 6.49 -33.09 -29.15
N ALA A 339 5.21 -33.39 -29.42
CA ALA A 339 4.31 -32.50 -30.15
C ALA A 339 4.03 -31.19 -29.39
N GLN A 340 3.85 -31.26 -28.06
CA GLN A 340 3.67 -30.07 -27.22
C GLN A 340 4.94 -29.20 -27.17
N ARG A 341 6.14 -29.81 -27.12
CA ARG A 341 7.42 -29.07 -27.17
C ARG A 341 7.63 -28.38 -28.51
N GLN A 342 7.37 -29.09 -29.62
CA GLN A 342 7.43 -28.51 -30.96
C GLN A 342 6.47 -27.32 -31.12
N ARG A 343 5.24 -27.42 -30.61
CA ARG A 343 4.27 -26.31 -30.62
C ARG A 343 4.74 -25.12 -29.77
N ALA A 344 5.43 -25.39 -28.67
CA ALA A 344 5.97 -24.37 -27.78
C ALA A 344 7.30 -23.73 -28.27
N GLY A 345 7.92 -24.28 -29.33
CA GLY A 345 9.24 -23.84 -29.80
C GLY A 345 10.37 -24.21 -28.83
N LEU A 346 10.23 -25.31 -28.08
CA LEU A 346 11.20 -25.85 -27.12
C LEU A 346 12.00 -27.04 -27.68
#